data_AF-A0A846CBV5-F1
#
_entry.id   AF-A0A846CBV5-F1
#
_cell.length_a   1.000
_cell.length_b   1.000
_cell.length_c   1.000
_cell.angle_alpha   90.00
_cell.angle_beta   90.00
_cell.angle_gamma   90.00
#
_symmetry.space_group_name_H-M   'P 1'
#
loop_
_entity.id
_entity.type
_entity.pdbx_description
1 polymer ?
#
loop_
_entity_poly.entity_id
_entity_poly.type
_entity_poly.pdbx_seq_one_letter_code
_entity_poly.pdbx_strand_id
1 'polypeptide(L)'
;MKQQLKSRTISRQAGDWYLSCRGIYANRPYNEFNGITTAKKTDVIGVDLGVKTLATLSNGKVFDSVISYQTFEAKLSRCQYRNRNKIIGSANYKKAQLKIAKLHTKVANIRRNALHKLTTNKCQKPRQCCYRSMTMSAVC
;
A
#
# COMPACT_ATOMS: atom_id res chain seq x y z
N MET A 1 5.78 -25.30 20.86
CA MET A 1 5.09 -24.05 20.46
C MET A 1 3.86 -24.42 19.64
N LYS A 2 2.64 -24.06 20.04
CA LYS A 2 1.41 -24.33 19.27
C LYS A 2 0.85 -23.01 18.73
N GLN A 3 0.87 -22.82 17.42
CA GLN A 3 0.18 -21.69 16.78
C GLN A 3 -1.33 -21.99 16.76
N GLN A 4 -2.14 -21.12 17.37
CA GLN A 4 -3.59 -21.23 17.29
C GLN A 4 -4.13 -20.25 16.24
N LEU A 5 -4.95 -20.78 15.32
CA LEU A 5 -5.61 -20.01 14.28
C LEU A 5 -6.94 -19.46 14.82
N LYS A 6 -7.07 -18.14 14.91
CA LYS A 6 -8.25 -17.47 15.48
C LYS A 6 -9.35 -17.22 14.45
N SER A 7 -8.98 -16.97 13.19
CA SER A 7 -9.95 -16.86 12.10
C SER A 7 -9.32 -17.17 10.74
N ARG A 8 -10.17 -17.64 9.81
CA ARG A 8 -9.84 -17.82 8.39
C ARG A 8 -10.93 -17.12 7.57
N THR A 9 -10.54 -16.32 6.59
CA THR A 9 -11.48 -15.63 5.68
C THR A 9 -11.02 -15.88 4.25
N ILE A 10 -11.95 -16.34 3.41
CA ILE A 10 -11.74 -16.50 1.97
C ILE A 10 -12.44 -15.32 1.30
N SER A 11 -11.71 -14.61 0.45
CA SER A 11 -12.25 -13.52 -0.37
C SER A 11 -11.81 -13.64 -1.82
N ARG A 12 -12.53 -12.97 -2.72
CA ARG A 12 -12.23 -13.00 -4.16
C ARG A 12 -12.18 -11.57 -4.69
N GLN A 13 -11.05 -11.18 -5.28
CA GLN A 13 -10.83 -9.84 -5.80
C GLN A 13 -10.24 -9.92 -7.21
N ALA A 14 -10.82 -9.15 -8.15
CA ALA A 14 -10.40 -9.07 -9.55
C ALA A 14 -10.30 -10.42 -10.30
N GLY A 15 -10.95 -11.47 -9.79
CA GLY A 15 -10.92 -12.83 -10.33
C GLY A 15 -10.03 -13.80 -9.58
N ASP A 16 -9.12 -13.28 -8.74
CA ASP A 16 -8.14 -14.06 -7.98
C ASP A 16 -8.68 -14.34 -6.56
N TRP A 17 -8.29 -15.47 -5.96
CA TRP A 17 -8.72 -15.89 -4.63
C TRP A 17 -7.68 -15.55 -3.58
N TYR A 18 -8.13 -15.09 -2.41
CA TYR A 18 -7.30 -14.70 -1.27
C TYR A 18 -7.77 -15.46 -0.03
N LEU A 19 -6.82 -16.06 0.69
CA LEU A 19 -7.02 -16.69 1.99
C LEU A 19 -6.26 -15.89 3.04
N SER A 20 -6.97 -15.28 3.98
CA SER A 20 -6.36 -14.63 5.14
C SER A 20 -6.56 -15.48 6.39
N CYS A 21 -5.46 -15.90 7.00
CA CYS A 21 -5.44 -16.66 8.26
C CYS A 21 -4.87 -15.78 9.37
N ARG A 22 -5.66 -15.49 10.41
CA ARG A 22 -5.19 -14.77 11.61
C ARG A 22 -4.73 -15.77 12.66
N GLY A 23 -3.42 -15.93 12.83
CA GLY A 23 -2.82 -16.67 13.94
C GLY A 23 -2.58 -15.78 15.16
N ILE A 24 -2.58 -16.37 16.35
CA ILE A 24 -1.93 -15.80 17.54
C ILE A 24 -0.67 -16.60 17.82
N TYR A 25 0.46 -15.91 17.97
CA TYR A 25 1.68 -16.48 18.52
C TYR A 25 1.61 -16.43 20.04
N ALA A 26 1.06 -17.48 20.65
CA ALA A 26 1.23 -17.67 22.09
C ALA A 26 2.73 -17.88 22.39
N ASN A 27 3.23 -17.17 23.41
CA ASN A 27 4.59 -17.26 23.94
C ASN A 27 5.69 -16.64 23.07
N ARG A 28 5.50 -15.40 22.60
CA ARG A 28 6.63 -14.45 22.61
C ARG A 28 6.61 -13.78 23.99
N PRO A 29 7.62 -13.92 24.85
CA PRO A 29 7.78 -12.95 25.92
C PRO A 29 7.88 -11.58 25.25
N TYR A 30 7.10 -10.61 25.73
CA TYR A 30 7.34 -9.23 25.35
C TYR A 30 8.67 -8.88 26.03
N ASN A 31 9.75 -8.82 25.25
CA ASN A 31 11.01 -8.28 25.75
C ASN A 31 10.69 -6.87 26.23
N GLU A 32 10.63 -6.69 27.54
CA GLU A 32 10.47 -5.38 28.15
C GLU A 32 11.55 -4.49 27.56
N PHE A 33 11.12 -3.42 26.90
CA PHE A 33 12.02 -2.56 26.15
C PHE A 33 12.76 -1.71 27.18
N ASN A 34 13.79 -2.30 27.82
CA ASN A 34 14.52 -1.71 28.93
C ASN A 34 14.89 -0.28 28.59
N GLY A 35 14.19 0.64 29.25
CA GLY A 35 14.10 2.03 28.87
C GLY A 35 15.38 2.75 29.20
N ILE A 36 16.42 2.59 28.36
CA ILE A 36 17.54 3.51 28.34
C ILE A 36 16.97 4.85 27.85
N THR A 37 16.60 5.70 28.80
CA THR A 37 16.13 7.07 28.58
C THR A 37 17.33 7.96 28.24
N THR A 38 18.03 7.61 27.16
CA THR A 38 18.89 8.58 26.46
C THR A 38 18.00 9.74 26.04
N ALA A 39 18.44 10.98 26.23
CA ALA A 39 17.74 12.17 25.77
C ALA A 39 17.69 12.18 24.23
N LYS A 40 16.69 11.49 23.67
CA LYS A 40 16.47 11.39 22.23
C LYS A 40 16.02 12.76 21.75
N LYS A 41 16.89 13.47 21.01
CA LYS A 41 16.41 14.50 20.08
C LYS A 41 15.34 13.84 19.21
N THR A 42 14.15 14.44 19.17
CA THR A 42 13.04 13.99 18.34
C THR A 42 12.92 14.95 17.17
N ASP A 43 13.68 14.69 16.11
CA ASP A 43 13.52 15.46 14.88
C ASP A 43 12.21 15.00 14.23
N VAL A 44 11.21 15.87 14.27
CA VAL A 44 9.92 15.64 13.63
C VAL A 44 10.12 15.82 12.14
N ILE A 45 10.24 14.70 11.42
CA ILE A 45 10.38 14.73 9.97
C ILE A 45 8.97 14.75 9.36
N GLY A 46 8.63 15.87 8.73
CA GLY A 46 7.43 15.96 7.89
C GLY A 46 7.56 15.00 6.71
N VAL A 47 6.50 14.25 6.43
CA VAL A 47 6.42 13.37 5.27
C VAL A 47 5.23 13.81 4.43
N ASP A 48 5.53 14.44 3.30
CA ASP A 48 4.55 14.74 2.26
C ASP A 48 4.45 13.56 1.29
N LEU A 49 3.23 13.19 0.89
CA LEU A 49 2.95 12.02 0.05
C LEU A 49 2.22 12.47 -1.23
N GLY A 50 2.97 12.64 -2.31
CA GLY A 50 2.45 13.13 -3.59
C GLY A 50 2.06 12.04 -4.58
N VAL A 51 1.43 12.47 -5.68
CA VAL A 51 1.20 11.62 -6.87
C VAL A 51 2.42 11.64 -7.79
N LYS A 52 3.10 12.80 -7.90
CA LYS A 52 4.33 13.00 -8.70
C LYS A 52 5.58 12.44 -8.00
N THR A 53 5.73 12.68 -6.69
CA THR A 53 6.79 12.13 -5.84
C THR A 53 6.14 11.27 -4.75
N LEU A 54 6.67 10.07 -4.50
CA LEU A 54 6.03 9.09 -3.63
C LEU A 54 6.11 9.47 -2.15
N ALA A 55 7.23 10.08 -1.74
CA ALA A 55 7.35 10.78 -0.48
C ALA A 55 8.44 11.85 -0.55
N THR A 56 8.14 13.06 -0.09
CA THR A 56 9.15 14.09 0.18
C THR A 56 9.31 14.23 1.69
N LEU A 57 10.54 14.17 2.19
CA LEU A 57 10.85 14.39 3.60
C LEU A 57 11.35 15.82 3.82
N SER A 58 11.05 16.40 4.98
CA SER A 58 11.58 17.71 5.39
C SER A 58 13.10 17.78 5.52
N ASN A 59 13.81 16.66 5.40
CA ASN A 59 15.28 16.58 5.32
C ASN A 59 15.83 16.60 3.88
N GLY A 60 15.02 17.01 2.91
CA GLY A 60 15.38 17.10 1.49
C GLY A 60 15.38 15.77 0.73
N LYS A 61 15.16 14.62 1.40
CA LYS A 61 15.11 13.33 0.71
C LYS A 61 13.78 13.14 -0.02
N VAL A 62 13.85 13.17 -1.35
CA VAL A 62 12.76 12.80 -2.26
C VAL A 62 12.82 11.30 -2.54
N PHE A 63 11.65 10.65 -2.58
CA PHE A 63 11.45 9.31 -3.11
C PHE A 63 10.58 9.40 -4.36
N ASP A 64 11.11 8.99 -5.50
CA ASP A 64 10.41 9.10 -6.78
C ASP A 64 9.17 8.21 -6.84
N SER A 65 8.13 8.72 -7.52
CA SER A 65 6.97 7.90 -7.89
C SER A 65 7.37 6.91 -8.98
N VAL A 66 6.85 5.69 -8.92
CA VAL A 66 7.18 4.65 -9.91
C VAL A 66 6.54 5.03 -11.24
N ILE A 67 7.35 5.55 -12.18
CA ILE A 67 6.99 6.07 -13.53
C ILE A 67 5.93 5.21 -14.26
N SER A 68 5.94 3.89 -14.00
CA SER A 68 4.90 2.95 -14.40
C SER A 68 3.45 3.42 -14.22
N TYR A 69 3.14 4.28 -13.23
CA TYR A 69 1.78 4.72 -12.91
C TYR A 69 1.06 5.35 -14.11
N GLN A 70 1.68 6.32 -14.77
CA GLN A 70 1.09 6.99 -15.95
C GLN A 70 0.80 5.98 -17.08
N THR A 71 1.67 4.99 -17.26
CA THR A 71 1.47 3.94 -18.27
C THR A 71 0.31 3.00 -17.93
N PHE A 72 0.02 2.78 -16.64
CA PHE A 72 -1.14 2.01 -16.20
C PHE A 72 -2.43 2.84 -16.28
N GLU A 73 -2.37 4.13 -15.96
CA GLU A 73 -3.48 5.07 -16.06
C GLU A 73 -3.97 5.22 -17.51
N ALA A 74 -3.07 5.45 -18.47
CA ALA A 74 -3.42 5.49 -19.89
C ALA A 74 -4.06 4.18 -20.39
N LYS A 75 -3.54 3.02 -19.94
CA LYS A 75 -4.12 1.70 -20.24
C LYS A 75 -5.50 1.53 -19.60
N LEU A 76 -5.70 2.03 -18.38
CA LEU A 76 -6.94 1.93 -17.62
C LEU A 76 -8.03 2.80 -18.24
N SER A 77 -7.73 4.05 -18.59
CA SER A 77 -8.61 4.94 -19.36
C SER A 77 -9.03 4.31 -20.70
N ARG A 78 -8.08 3.78 -21.48
CA ARG A 78 -8.39 3.08 -22.74
C ARG A 78 -9.26 1.83 -22.53
N CYS A 79 -9.07 1.10 -21.43
CA CYS A 79 -9.93 -0.03 -21.08
C CYS A 79 -11.35 0.40 -20.67
N GLN A 80 -11.50 1.48 -19.89
CA GLN A 80 -12.80 2.06 -19.51
C GLN A 80 -13.55 2.60 -20.73
N TYR A 81 -12.88 3.35 -21.62
CA TYR A 81 -13.42 3.80 -22.91
C TYR A 81 -13.97 2.62 -23.73
N ARG A 82 -13.20 1.55 -23.88
CA ARG A 82 -13.63 0.35 -24.62
C ARG A 82 -14.70 -0.47 -23.89
N ASN A 83 -14.96 -0.20 -22.61
CA ASN A 83 -15.98 -0.88 -21.81
C ASN A 83 -17.34 -0.15 -21.84
N ARG A 84 -17.35 1.19 -21.81
CA ARG A 84 -18.59 1.97 -21.91
C ARG A 84 -19.33 1.72 -23.25
N ASN A 85 -18.58 1.52 -24.34
CA ASN A 85 -19.13 1.25 -25.68
C ASN A 85 -19.62 -0.21 -25.84
N LYS A 86 -19.80 -0.99 -24.75
CA LYS A 86 -20.28 -2.38 -24.80
C LYS A 86 -21.67 -2.50 -24.20
N ILE A 87 -22.46 -3.40 -24.77
CA ILE A 87 -23.75 -3.83 -24.23
C ILE A 87 -23.54 -4.32 -22.79
N ILE A 88 -24.18 -3.63 -21.84
CA ILE A 88 -24.13 -3.94 -20.41
C ILE A 88 -24.65 -5.36 -20.18
N GLY A 89 -24.05 -6.08 -19.24
CA GLY A 89 -24.43 -7.47 -18.92
C GLY A 89 -23.90 -8.54 -19.88
N SER A 90 -23.52 -8.18 -21.12
CA SER A 90 -22.95 -9.12 -22.09
C SER A 90 -21.68 -9.83 -21.58
N ALA A 91 -21.40 -11.03 -22.09
CA ALA A 91 -20.18 -11.77 -21.74
C ALA A 91 -18.90 -10.96 -22.05
N ASN A 92 -18.92 -10.16 -23.12
CA ASN A 92 -17.81 -9.30 -23.52
C ASN A 92 -17.66 -8.04 -22.66
N TYR A 93 -18.74 -7.55 -22.04
CA TYR A 93 -18.71 -6.52 -20.98
C TYR A 93 -18.13 -7.10 -19.68
N LYS A 94 -18.64 -8.24 -19.21
CA LYS A 94 -18.11 -8.94 -18.02
C LYS A 94 -16.60 -9.23 -18.12
N LYS A 95 -16.14 -9.71 -19.28
CA LYS A 95 -14.69 -9.92 -19.59
C LYS A 95 -13.88 -8.61 -19.57
N ALA A 96 -14.46 -7.46 -19.93
CA ALA A 96 -13.78 -6.17 -19.93
C ALA A 96 -13.72 -5.56 -18.51
N GLN A 97 -14.81 -5.65 -17.74
CA GLN A 97 -14.84 -5.28 -16.32
C GLN A 97 -13.79 -6.05 -15.51
N LEU A 98 -13.62 -7.36 -15.73
CA LEU A 98 -12.58 -8.15 -15.07
C LEU A 98 -11.16 -7.63 -15.40
N LYS A 99 -10.90 -7.21 -16.64
CA LYS A 99 -9.61 -6.62 -17.03
C LYS A 99 -9.35 -5.28 -16.33
N ILE A 100 -10.38 -4.44 -16.20
CA ILE A 100 -10.30 -3.16 -15.46
C ILE A 100 -10.00 -3.44 -13.98
N ALA A 101 -10.72 -4.37 -13.33
CA ALA A 101 -10.48 -4.76 -11.94
C ALA A 101 -9.05 -5.30 -11.70
N LYS A 102 -8.50 -6.08 -12.64
CA LYS A 102 -7.10 -6.56 -12.58
C LYS A 102 -6.09 -5.41 -12.70
N LEU A 103 -6.33 -4.40 -13.53
CA LEU A 103 -5.50 -3.20 -13.62
C LEU A 103 -5.52 -2.39 -12.32
N HIS A 104 -6.70 -2.12 -11.74
CA HIS A 104 -6.81 -1.45 -10.44
C HIS A 104 -6.06 -2.20 -9.34
N THR A 105 -6.23 -3.52 -9.25
CA THR A 105 -5.53 -4.37 -8.26
C THR A 105 -4.01 -4.31 -8.45
N LYS A 106 -3.52 -4.33 -9.69
CA LYS A 106 -2.08 -4.19 -9.99
C LYS A 106 -1.53 -2.84 -9.53
N VAL A 107 -2.23 -1.74 -9.82
CA VAL A 107 -1.85 -0.37 -9.38
C VAL A 107 -1.84 -0.27 -7.85
N ALA A 108 -2.86 -0.79 -7.18
CA ALA A 108 -2.93 -0.81 -5.71
C ALA A 108 -1.79 -1.63 -5.09
N ASN A 109 -1.43 -2.76 -5.69
CA ASN A 109 -0.33 -3.60 -5.22
C ASN A 109 1.04 -2.93 -5.42
N ILE A 110 1.26 -2.24 -6.53
CA ILE A 110 2.47 -1.42 -6.75
C ILE A 110 2.57 -0.31 -5.69
N ARG A 111 1.48 0.42 -5.43
CA ARG A 111 1.41 1.45 -4.38
C ARG A 111 1.74 0.88 -2.99
N ARG A 112 1.11 -0.24 -2.57
CA ARG A 112 1.41 -0.88 -1.27
C ARG A 112 2.87 -1.34 -1.17
N ASN A 113 3.41 -1.94 -2.22
CA ASN A 113 4.81 -2.40 -2.25
C ASN A 113 5.78 -1.21 -2.08
N ALA A 114 5.53 -0.09 -2.77
CA ALA A 114 6.36 1.10 -2.64
C ALA A 114 6.30 1.70 -1.22
N LEU A 115 5.09 1.84 -0.65
CA LEU A 115 4.91 2.28 0.74
C LEU A 115 5.60 1.34 1.75
N HIS A 116 5.50 0.02 1.55
CA HIS A 116 6.18 -0.95 2.40
C HIS A 116 7.70 -0.89 2.29
N LYS A 117 8.25 -0.65 1.09
CA LYS A 117 9.68 -0.39 0.91
C LYS A 117 10.12 0.90 1.61
N LEU A 118 9.31 1.97 1.59
CA LEU A 118 9.61 3.19 2.35
C LEU A 118 9.68 2.93 3.86
N THR A 119 8.68 2.24 4.43
CA THR A 119 8.64 2.00 5.87
C THR A 119 9.76 1.05 6.31
N THR A 120 10.01 -0.04 5.58
CA THR A 120 11.11 -0.98 5.87
C THR A 120 12.48 -0.30 5.80
N ASN A 121 12.76 0.49 4.75
CA ASN A 121 14.02 1.22 4.62
C ASN A 121 14.25 2.28 5.71
N LYS A 122 13.18 2.86 6.29
CA LYS A 122 13.28 3.78 7.42
C LYS A 122 13.45 3.04 8.75
N CYS A 123 12.69 1.96 8.98
CA CYS A 123 12.67 1.24 10.26
C CYS A 123 13.98 0.49 10.56
N GLN A 124 14.79 0.17 9.54
CA GLN A 124 16.14 -0.38 9.71
C GLN A 124 17.15 0.62 10.32
N LYS A 125 16.83 1.91 10.40
CA LYS A 125 17.63 2.88 11.14
C LYS A 125 17.07 3.04 12.56
N PRO A 126 17.69 2.46 13.60
CA PRO A 126 17.25 2.68 14.97
C PRO A 126 17.66 4.08 15.39
N ARG A 127 16.73 5.04 15.27
CA ARG A 127 16.61 6.36 15.96
C ARG A 127 15.70 7.26 15.11
N GLN A 128 14.75 7.94 15.77
CA GLN A 128 14.23 9.25 15.32
C GLN A 128 13.42 9.24 13.99
N CYS A 129 12.19 8.72 14.01
CA CYS A 129 11.23 8.91 12.91
C CYS A 129 9.78 9.04 13.41
N CYS A 130 9.50 10.08 14.21
CA CYS A 130 8.14 10.54 14.45
C CYS A 130 7.64 11.23 13.17
N TYR A 131 6.84 10.53 12.36
CA TYR A 131 6.24 11.09 11.15
C TYR A 131 4.92 11.80 11.50
N ARG A 132 4.82 13.08 11.16
CA ARG A 132 3.54 13.79 11.15
C ARG A 132 2.98 13.74 9.73
N SER A 133 1.83 13.10 9.55
CA SER A 133 1.12 13.11 8.29
C SER A 133 0.49 14.48 8.06
N MET A 134 1.03 15.27 7.14
CA MET A 134 0.25 16.34 6.51
C MET A 134 -0.60 15.67 5.43
N THR A 135 -1.90 15.60 5.68
CA THR A 135 -2.86 15.03 4.73
C THR A 135 -3.04 15.97 3.55
N MET A 136 -2.48 15.62 2.39
CA MET A 136 -2.97 16.16 1.13
C MET A 136 -4.38 15.61 0.88
N SER A 137 -5.39 16.48 0.93
CA SER A 137 -6.72 16.19 0.43
C SER A 137 -6.64 15.98 -1.09
N ALA A 138 -6.67 14.73 -1.54
CA ALA A 138 -6.69 14.39 -2.96
C ALA A 138 -8.08 13.87 -3.35
N VAL A 139 -8.88 14.78 -3.91
CA VAL A 139 -10.13 14.47 -4.60
C VAL A 139 -9.80 13.84 -5.96
N CYS A 140 -10.23 12.59 -6.18
CA CYS A 140 -11.16 12.19 -7.26
C CYS A 140 -11.30 10.65 -7.34
#